data_AF-A0A815XDT1-F1
#
_entry.id   AF-A0A815XDT1-F1
#
_cell.length_a   1.000
_cell.length_b   1.000
_cell.length_c   1.000
_cell.angle_alpha   90.00
_cell.angle_beta   90.00
_cell.angle_gamma   90.00
#
_symmetry.space_group_name_H-M   'P 1'
#
loop_
_entity.id
_entity.type
_entity.pdbx_description
1 polymer ?
#
loop_
_entity_poly.entity_id
_entity_poly.type
_entity_poly.pdbx_seq_one_letter_code
_entity_poly.pdbx_strand_id
1 'polypeptide(L)'
;LQELILNIRSTFYETIKRNSWMTNDTKKVALAKAQLMSEFIAYPLETLNKTYLNLSHAHLNISFDNHLNNVINLLGNEVRKNLALFRKPVDKKQWMTSSAQVNALYDSNRNAIIIPVGMTRPFLYNSKFPHFVIYGRIGMT
;
A
#
# COMPACT_ATOMS: atom_id res chain seq x y z
N LEU A 1 10.10 11.78 1.32
CA LEU A 1 9.68 10.36 1.13
C LEU A 1 9.62 9.97 -0.34
N GLN A 2 8.90 10.70 -1.19
CA GLN A 2 8.85 10.38 -2.63
C GLN A 2 10.23 10.35 -3.29
N GLU A 3 11.09 11.33 -2.97
CA GLU A 3 12.49 11.33 -3.43
C GLU A 3 13.29 10.10 -2.99
N LEU A 4 13.11 9.65 -1.73
CA LEU A 4 13.73 8.43 -1.21
C LEU A 4 13.35 7.20 -2.05
N ILE A 5 12.04 7.06 -2.34
CA ILE A 5 11.51 5.95 -3.14
C ILE A 5 12.09 5.99 -4.56
N LEU A 6 12.14 7.19 -5.17
CA LEU A 6 12.73 7.37 -6.50
C LEU A 6 14.21 6.99 -6.53
N ASN A 7 14.98 7.36 -5.50
CA ASN A 7 16.40 7.04 -5.39
C ASN A 7 16.64 5.54 -5.18
N ILE A 8 15.82 4.88 -4.37
CA ILE A 8 15.91 3.43 -4.19
C ILE A 8 15.56 2.71 -5.50
N ARG A 9 14.52 3.18 -6.19
CA ARG A 9 14.08 2.60 -7.47
C ARG A 9 15.15 2.75 -8.56
N SER A 10 15.77 3.92 -8.67
CA SER A 10 16.86 4.15 -9.63
C SER A 10 18.07 3.28 -9.31
N THR A 11 18.44 3.17 -8.02
CA THR A 11 19.53 2.30 -7.57
C THR A 11 19.24 0.83 -7.90
N PHE A 12 18.01 0.36 -7.67
CA PHE A 12 17.59 -0.99 -8.01
C PHE A 12 17.72 -1.29 -9.51
N TYR A 13 17.38 -0.34 -10.38
CA TYR A 13 17.58 -0.50 -11.83
C TYR A 13 19.05 -0.66 -12.19
N GLU A 14 19.93 0.15 -11.59
CA GLU A 14 21.37 0.04 -11.82
C GLU A 14 21.93 -1.29 -11.30
N THR A 15 21.46 -1.77 -10.15
CA THR A 15 21.82 -3.09 -9.62
C THR A 15 21.37 -4.23 -10.55
N ILE A 16 20.18 -4.13 -11.16
CA ILE A 16 19.72 -5.12 -12.16
C ILE A 16 20.63 -5.12 -13.39
N LYS A 17 21.04 -3.95 -13.88
CA LYS A 17 21.91 -3.85 -15.06
C LYS A 17 23.31 -4.43 -14.79
N ARG A 18 23.88 -4.13 -13.63
CA ARG A 18 25.28 -4.45 -13.28
C ARG A 18 25.53 -5.88 -12.82
N ASN A 19 24.52 -6.61 -12.33
CA ASN A 19 24.77 -7.97 -11.85
C ASN A 19 25.26 -8.90 -12.97
N SER A 20 26.08 -9.88 -12.60
CA SER A 20 26.71 -10.82 -13.53
C SER A 20 25.96 -12.15 -13.66
N TRP A 21 25.04 -12.45 -12.75
CA TRP A 21 24.38 -13.75 -12.67
C TRP A 21 23.12 -13.87 -13.55
N MET A 22 22.48 -12.75 -13.94
CA MET A 22 21.33 -12.77 -14.85
C MET A 22 21.76 -12.66 -16.31
N THR A 23 21.10 -13.43 -17.17
CA THR A 23 21.17 -13.24 -18.63
C THR A 23 20.56 -11.91 -19.05
N ASN A 24 20.92 -11.41 -20.24
CA ASN A 24 20.37 -10.16 -20.76
C ASN A 24 18.84 -10.21 -20.93
N ASP A 25 18.28 -11.36 -21.30
CA ASP A 25 16.83 -11.47 -21.47
C ASP A 25 16.08 -11.47 -20.13
N THR A 26 16.64 -12.13 -19.11
CA THR A 26 16.10 -12.03 -17.73
C THR A 26 16.16 -10.59 -17.21
N LYS A 27 17.27 -9.87 -17.45
CA LYS A 27 17.41 -8.46 -17.05
C LYS A 27 16.35 -7.56 -17.68
N LYS A 28 16.04 -7.74 -18.97
CA LYS A 28 15.00 -6.96 -19.66
C LYS A 28 13.64 -7.14 -19.00
N VAL A 29 13.26 -8.39 -18.71
CA VAL A 29 11.96 -8.69 -18.06
C VAL A 29 11.93 -8.15 -16.62
N ALA A 30 13.02 -8.29 -15.87
CA ALA A 30 13.12 -7.75 -14.51
C ALA A 30 12.98 -6.22 -14.47
N LEU A 31 13.65 -5.52 -15.40
CA LEU A 31 13.53 -4.07 -15.54
C LEU A 31 12.11 -3.66 -15.92
N ALA A 32 11.48 -4.35 -16.87
CA ALA A 32 10.10 -4.07 -17.26
C ALA A 32 9.13 -4.23 -16.07
N LYS A 33 9.28 -5.29 -15.26
CA LYS A 33 8.50 -5.48 -14.04
C LYS A 33 8.70 -4.32 -13.06
N ALA A 34 9.94 -3.93 -12.82
CA ALA A 34 10.27 -2.89 -11.87
C ALA A 34 9.88 -1.47 -12.36
N GLN A 35 9.74 -1.26 -13.67
CA GLN A 35 9.18 -0.05 -14.28
C GLN A 35 7.66 0.05 -14.13
N LEU A 36 6.96 -1.07 -14.28
CA LEU A 36 5.49 -1.15 -14.16
C LEU A 36 5.00 -1.23 -12.70
N MET A 37 5.91 -1.17 -11.72
CA MET A 37 5.56 -1.25 -10.32
C MET A 37 4.85 0.02 -9.86
N SER A 38 3.67 -0.13 -9.26
CA SER A 38 2.88 0.98 -8.73
C SER A 38 3.23 1.28 -7.27
N GLU A 39 3.02 2.51 -6.85
CA GLU A 39 3.32 2.98 -5.49
C GLU A 39 2.08 3.61 -4.84
N PHE A 40 1.76 3.14 -3.64
CA PHE A 40 0.67 3.66 -2.81
C PHE A 40 1.28 4.22 -1.54
N ILE A 41 1.24 5.54 -1.39
CA ILE A 41 1.92 6.25 -0.30
C ILE A 41 0.89 6.96 0.57
N ALA A 42 1.04 6.84 1.89
CA ALA A 42 0.22 7.44 2.93
C ALA A 42 -1.23 6.91 3.02
N TYR A 43 -2.14 7.37 2.16
CA TYR A 43 -3.57 7.03 2.23
C TYR A 43 -4.29 7.22 0.88
N PRO A 44 -5.45 6.54 0.67
CA PRO A 44 -6.27 6.75 -0.52
C PRO A 44 -6.90 8.14 -0.49
N LEU A 45 -6.84 8.89 -1.59
CA LEU A 45 -7.43 10.22 -1.68
C LEU A 45 -8.95 10.20 -1.48
N GLU A 46 -9.60 9.09 -1.87
CA GLU A 46 -11.02 8.84 -1.70
C GLU A 46 -11.46 8.87 -0.23
N THR A 47 -10.55 8.59 0.71
CA THR A 47 -10.84 8.65 2.15
C THR A 47 -11.03 10.08 2.66
N LEU A 48 -10.58 11.10 1.92
CA LEU A 48 -10.85 12.50 2.24
C LEU A 48 -12.26 12.93 1.80
N ASN A 49 -12.92 12.14 0.94
CA ASN A 49 -14.27 12.42 0.46
C ASN A 49 -15.32 11.84 1.41
N LYS A 50 -15.98 12.71 2.19
CA LYS A 50 -17.03 12.34 3.14
C LYS A 50 -18.19 11.59 2.49
N THR A 51 -18.59 11.97 1.28
CA THR A 51 -19.68 11.31 0.55
C THR A 51 -19.32 9.87 0.21
N TYR A 52 -18.10 9.65 -0.27
CA TYR A 52 -17.59 8.32 -0.55
C TYR A 52 -17.53 7.45 0.72
N LEU A 53 -17.01 8.01 1.82
CA LEU A 53 -16.96 7.32 3.11
C LEU A 53 -18.35 6.94 3.61
N ASN A 54 -19.31 7.86 3.58
CA ASN A 54 -20.68 7.59 4.02
C ASN A 54 -21.34 6.48 3.17
N LEU A 55 -21.18 6.53 1.84
CA LEU A 55 -21.70 5.49 0.96
C LEU A 55 -21.08 4.11 1.24
N SER A 56 -19.77 4.07 1.51
CA SER A 56 -19.07 2.80 1.80
C SER A 56 -19.47 2.14 3.14
N HIS A 57 -20.12 2.90 4.04
CA HIS A 57 -20.62 2.43 5.34
C HIS A 57 -22.15 2.52 5.46
N ALA A 58 -22.87 2.87 4.40
CA ALA A 58 -24.32 3.11 4.45
C ALA A 58 -25.15 1.89 4.90
N HIS A 59 -24.62 0.69 4.76
CA HIS A 59 -25.28 -0.56 5.15
C HIS A 59 -24.88 -1.05 6.55
N LEU A 60 -24.07 -0.31 7.29
CA LEU A 60 -23.65 -0.66 8.65
C LEU A 60 -24.57 0.02 9.67
N ASN A 61 -25.25 -0.80 10.47
CA ASN A 61 -25.98 -0.33 11.64
C ASN A 61 -25.22 -0.74 12.90
N ILE A 62 -24.80 0.25 13.69
CA ILE A 62 -24.00 0.09 14.89
C ILE A 62 -24.74 0.75 16.05
N SER A 63 -24.91 0.02 17.15
CA SER A 63 -25.55 0.50 18.39
C SER A 63 -24.52 0.57 19.52
N PHE A 64 -24.61 1.56 20.41
CA PHE A 64 -23.70 1.65 21.56
C PHE A 64 -23.88 0.50 22.56
N ASP A 65 -25.08 -0.03 22.70
CA ASP A 65 -25.44 -0.94 23.79
C ASP A 65 -25.24 -2.43 23.44
N ASN A 66 -24.91 -2.75 22.18
CA ASN A 66 -24.85 -4.13 21.72
C ASN A 66 -23.60 -4.45 20.89
N HIS A 67 -22.50 -4.66 21.61
CA HIS A 67 -21.20 -4.98 21.02
C HIS A 67 -21.22 -6.24 20.14
N LEU A 68 -21.87 -7.33 20.59
CA LEU A 68 -21.89 -8.58 19.84
C LEU A 68 -22.58 -8.41 18.48
N ASN A 69 -23.75 -7.76 18.45
CA ASN A 69 -24.44 -7.49 17.19
C ASN A 69 -23.64 -6.57 16.26
N ASN A 70 -22.90 -5.60 16.81
CA ASN A 70 -22.02 -4.76 16.01
C ASN A 70 -20.93 -5.59 15.31
N VAL A 71 -20.30 -6.51 16.02
CA VAL A 71 -19.27 -7.40 15.45
C VAL A 71 -19.87 -8.28 14.35
N ILE A 72 -21.05 -8.87 14.58
CA ILE A 72 -21.75 -9.68 13.56
C ILE A 72 -22.08 -8.84 12.33
N ASN A 73 -22.59 -7.62 12.51
CA ASN A 73 -22.90 -6.70 11.42
C ASN A 73 -21.65 -6.29 10.62
N LEU A 74 -20.53 -6.05 11.30
CA LEU A 74 -19.25 -5.72 10.66
C LEU A 74 -18.76 -6.89 9.79
N LEU A 75 -18.72 -8.11 10.35
CA LEU A 75 -18.30 -9.31 9.63
C LEU A 75 -19.21 -9.61 8.44
N GLY A 76 -20.53 -9.50 8.62
CA GLY A 76 -21.51 -9.71 7.54
C GLY A 76 -21.35 -8.70 6.41
N ASN A 77 -21.04 -7.44 6.73
CA ASN A 77 -20.77 -6.40 5.73
C ASN A 77 -19.47 -6.67 4.96
N GLU A 78 -18.42 -7.16 5.62
CA GLU A 78 -17.16 -7.54 4.98
C GLU A 78 -17.37 -8.68 3.97
N VAL A 79 -18.09 -9.73 4.38
CA VAL A 79 -18.47 -10.84 3.48
C VAL A 79 -19.26 -10.31 2.28
N ARG A 80 -20.25 -9.44 2.50
CA ARG A 80 -21.05 -8.85 1.41
C ARG A 80 -20.19 -8.05 0.44
N LYS A 81 -19.25 -7.23 0.93
CA LYS A 81 -18.31 -6.47 0.09
C LYS A 81 -17.43 -7.39 -0.74
N ASN A 82 -16.90 -8.46 -0.14
CA ASN A 82 -16.06 -9.43 -0.85
C ASN A 82 -16.85 -10.20 -1.92
N LEU A 83 -18.08 -10.64 -1.61
CA LEU A 83 -18.96 -11.31 -2.58
C LEU A 83 -19.34 -10.39 -3.75
N ALA A 84 -19.52 -9.09 -3.51
CA ALA A 84 -19.81 -8.11 -4.56
C ALA A 84 -18.66 -7.93 -5.57
N LEU A 85 -17.45 -8.41 -5.24
CA LEU A 85 -16.26 -8.39 -6.11
C LEU A 85 -16.10 -9.67 -6.95
N PHE A 86 -16.82 -10.77 -6.64
CA PHE A 86 -16.57 -12.12 -7.20
C PHE A 86 -16.60 -12.21 -8.74
N ARG A 87 -17.29 -11.29 -9.43
CA ARG A 87 -17.35 -11.24 -10.91
C ARG A 87 -16.90 -9.91 -11.49
N LYS A 88 -16.22 -9.09 -10.69
CA LYS A 88 -15.70 -7.79 -11.10
C LYS A 88 -14.21 -7.90 -11.41
N PRO A 89 -13.69 -7.10 -12.36
CA PRO A 89 -12.26 -7.01 -12.57
C PRO A 89 -11.57 -6.50 -11.30
N VAL A 90 -10.34 -6.95 -11.07
CA VAL A 90 -9.52 -6.46 -9.96
C VAL A 90 -9.20 -4.98 -10.19
N ASP A 91 -9.62 -4.14 -9.25
CA ASP A 91 -9.23 -2.75 -9.24
C ASP A 91 -7.79 -2.62 -8.74
N LYS A 92 -6.88 -2.26 -9.65
CA LYS A 92 -5.46 -2.06 -9.33
C LYS A 92 -5.22 -0.84 -8.44
N LYS A 93 -6.16 0.11 -8.36
CA LYS A 93 -6.06 1.32 -7.53
C LYS A 93 -6.57 1.13 -6.11
N GLN A 94 -7.24 0.01 -5.83
CA GLN A 94 -7.80 -0.25 -4.52
C GLN A 94 -6.70 -0.51 -3.50
N TRP A 95 -6.81 0.12 -2.32
CA TRP A 95 -5.92 -0.13 -1.21
C TRP A 95 -6.29 -1.43 -0.50
N MET A 96 -5.29 -2.27 -0.24
CA MET A 96 -5.48 -3.56 0.46
C MET A 96 -5.42 -3.44 1.97
N THR A 97 -4.81 -2.36 2.48
CA THR A 97 -4.57 -2.17 3.89
C THR A 97 -5.08 -0.82 4.37
N SER A 98 -5.32 -0.73 5.68
CA SER A 98 -5.62 0.53 6.34
C SER A 98 -4.39 1.43 6.38
N SER A 99 -4.59 2.71 6.05
CA SER A 99 -3.57 3.76 6.10
C SER A 99 -2.91 3.88 7.48
N ALA A 100 -3.63 3.51 8.56
CA ALA A 100 -3.14 3.64 9.92
C ALA A 100 -2.15 2.54 10.35
N GLN A 101 -1.98 1.48 9.55
CA GLN A 101 -1.05 0.39 9.87
C GLN A 101 0.41 0.86 9.83
N VAL A 102 1.19 0.42 10.81
CA VAL A 102 2.64 0.66 10.87
C VAL A 102 3.34 -0.53 10.23
N ASN A 103 3.21 -0.66 8.91
CA ASN A 103 3.82 -1.72 8.13
C ASN A 103 4.03 -1.26 6.68
N ALA A 104 4.93 -1.90 5.93
CA ALA A 104 5.03 -1.76 4.48
C ALA A 104 4.86 -3.12 3.81
N LEU A 105 4.28 -3.15 2.62
CA LEU A 105 3.93 -4.40 1.95
C LEU A 105 4.03 -4.32 0.44
N TYR A 106 4.38 -5.45 -0.17
CA TYR A 106 4.39 -5.65 -1.61
C TYR A 106 3.29 -6.64 -2.01
N ASP A 107 2.42 -6.21 -2.93
CA ASP A 107 1.42 -7.07 -3.56
C ASP A 107 1.96 -7.59 -4.89
N SER A 108 2.24 -8.89 -4.96
CA SER A 108 2.76 -9.55 -6.15
C SER A 108 1.75 -9.64 -7.29
N ASN A 109 0.44 -9.71 -6.99
CA ASN A 109 -0.62 -9.80 -7.99
C ASN A 109 -0.83 -8.46 -8.70
N ARG A 110 -0.67 -7.36 -7.96
CA ARG A 110 -0.82 -5.99 -8.49
C ARG A 110 0.50 -5.35 -8.90
N ASN A 111 1.62 -5.97 -8.54
CA ASN A 111 2.96 -5.41 -8.66
C ASN A 111 3.01 -4.01 -8.04
N ALA A 112 2.63 -3.90 -6.76
CA ALA A 112 2.49 -2.62 -6.08
C ALA A 112 3.15 -2.63 -4.71
N ILE A 113 3.86 -1.54 -4.39
CA ILE A 113 4.39 -1.27 -3.05
C ILE A 113 3.40 -0.35 -2.33
N ILE A 114 3.05 -0.69 -1.09
CA ILE A 114 2.14 0.07 -0.25
C ILE A 114 2.89 0.50 1.02
N ILE A 115 2.99 1.82 1.22
CA ILE A 115 3.60 2.46 2.39
C ILE A 115 2.52 3.35 3.04
N PRO A 116 1.77 2.82 4.02
CA PRO A 116 0.74 3.55 4.76
C PRO A 116 1.32 4.71 5.59
N VAL A 117 0.48 5.69 5.94
CA VAL A 117 0.88 6.83 6.77
C VAL A 117 1.31 6.42 8.19
N GLY A 118 0.89 5.25 8.66
CA GLY A 118 1.40 4.68 9.91
C GLY A 118 2.92 4.49 9.92
N MET A 119 3.56 4.28 8.77
CA MET A 119 5.03 4.20 8.64
C MET A 119 5.71 5.57 8.71
N THR A 120 4.98 6.69 8.55
CA THR A 120 5.54 8.05 8.59
C THR A 120 5.46 8.73 9.96
N ARG A 121 5.30 7.94 11.04
CA ARG A 121 5.28 8.48 12.42
C ARG A 121 6.61 9.13 12.78
N PRO A 122 6.66 10.10 13.71
CA PRO A 122 7.88 10.86 14.05
C PRO A 122 9.08 10.00 14.45
N PHE A 123 8.82 8.84 15.08
CA PHE A 123 9.87 7.90 15.42
C PHE A 123 10.43 7.14 14.23
N LEU A 124 9.74 7.04 13.09
CA LEU A 124 10.17 6.29 11.90
C LEU A 124 10.58 7.21 10.76
N TYR A 125 9.86 8.31 10.57
CA TYR A 125 10.13 9.36 9.59
C TYR A 125 10.08 10.74 10.25
N ASN A 126 11.11 11.53 10.01
CA ASN A 126 11.09 12.97 10.25
C ASN A 126 11.94 13.62 9.17
N SER A 127 11.42 14.65 8.51
CA SER A 127 12.17 15.40 7.48
C SER A 127 13.41 16.09 8.03
N LYS A 128 13.49 16.29 9.35
CA LYS A 128 14.65 16.86 10.04
C LYS A 128 15.74 15.84 10.36
N PHE A 129 15.49 14.53 10.20
CA PHE A 129 16.52 13.53 10.44
C PHE A 129 17.58 13.57 9.33
N PRO A 130 18.85 13.29 9.66
CA PRO A 130 19.88 13.12 8.65
C PRO A 130 19.49 12.05 7.63
N HIS A 131 19.84 12.26 6.36
CA HIS A 131 19.45 11.35 5.27
C HIS A 131 19.83 9.90 5.56
N PHE A 132 21.05 9.62 6.06
CA PHE A 132 21.47 8.25 6.35
C PHE A 132 20.54 7.51 7.34
N VAL A 133 19.94 8.22 8.29
CA VAL A 133 18.94 7.65 9.23
C VAL A 133 17.65 7.30 8.48
N ILE A 134 17.18 8.19 7.61
CA ILE A 134 15.97 7.96 6.81
C ILE A 134 16.17 6.78 5.85
N TYR A 135 17.32 6.71 5.17
CA TYR A 135 17.68 5.59 4.29
C TYR A 135 17.81 4.27 5.06
N GLY A 136 18.47 4.28 6.23
CA GLY A 136 18.65 3.07 7.03
C GLY A 136 17.36 2.53 7.65
N ARG A 137 16.33 3.37 7.82
CA ARG A 137 15.08 2.98 8.48
C ARG A 137 13.97 2.70 7.49
N ILE A 138 13.59 3.72 6.72
CA ILE A 138 12.51 3.59 5.74
C ILE A 138 13.03 3.02 4.43
N GLY A 139 14.24 3.39 4.02
CA GLY A 139 14.78 2.89 2.75
C GLY A 139 15.10 1.40 2.74
N MET A 140 15.31 0.80 3.91
CA MET A 140 15.53 -0.63 4.08
C MET A 140 14.21 -1.44 4.13
N THR A 141 13.11 -0.83 4.57
CA THR A 141 11.83 -1.53 4.80
C THR A 141 11.00 -1.58 3.52
#